data_AF-A0A8H4A081-F1
#
_entry.id   AF-A0A8H4A081-F1
#
_cell.length_a   1.000
_cell.length_b   1.000
_cell.length_c   1.000
_cell.angle_alpha   90.00
_cell.angle_beta   90.00
_cell.angle_gamma   90.00
#
_symmetry.space_group_name_H-M   'P 1'
#
loop_
_entity.id
_entity.type
_entity.pdbx_description
1 polymer ?
#
loop_
_entity_poly.entity_id
_entity_poly.type
_entity_poly.pdbx_seq_one_letter_code
_entity_poly.pdbx_strand_id
1 'polypeptide(L)'
;MAYEKIFFPWIFFQKKQYGGCLHEHFVKLVDAVLFLKGVKMIKRNASKFYKTIAESIVWRALGFDEQKQLTNKKIDPKQIVFDTLSKYISQQHDLKLFVLNAKYNLSKKPVSVKDFFNSKHVEQSSGNKIVMDFVTKRNKEGKEDLEPGHFYYYVLTHQDPKVNIGRKMRLVSDFIETDAIDKLYYFKSLKDICTSFFACTAKDAEKQIEAFNKEQTNSFKQLTLDFNPSSPLKKKNSTDPISIQKRTKFASSNNGESSSKTKENIP
;
A
#
# COMPACT_ATOMS: atom_id res chain seq x y z
N MET A 1 -24.53 -8.37 -31.59
CA MET A 1 -24.13 -7.82 -30.29
C MET A 1 -24.46 -8.87 -29.25
N ALA A 2 -23.46 -9.49 -28.63
CA ALA A 2 -23.68 -10.51 -27.61
C ALA A 2 -23.37 -9.92 -26.24
N TYR A 3 -24.16 -10.28 -25.24
CA TYR A 3 -23.86 -9.97 -23.85
C TYR A 3 -22.71 -10.88 -23.39
N GLU A 4 -21.67 -10.28 -22.79
CA GLU A 4 -20.51 -11.03 -22.28
C GLU A 4 -20.49 -11.13 -20.75
N LYS A 5 -20.66 -10.01 -20.04
CA LYS A 5 -20.44 -9.92 -18.58
C LYS A 5 -20.96 -8.61 -17.97
N ILE A 6 -21.19 -8.65 -16.66
CA ILE A 6 -21.44 -7.49 -15.79
C ILE A 6 -20.22 -7.25 -14.88
N PHE A 7 -19.91 -5.98 -14.64
CA PHE A 7 -19.02 -5.57 -13.56
C PHE A 7 -19.84 -4.87 -12.48
N PHE A 8 -19.92 -5.43 -11.27
CA PHE A 8 -20.59 -4.79 -10.15
C PHE A 8 -20.11 -5.29 -8.77
N PRO A 9 -19.63 -4.43 -7.88
CA PRO A 9 -19.29 -3.03 -8.10
C PRO A 9 -18.13 -2.87 -9.09
N TRP A 10 -17.96 -1.65 -9.61
CA TRP A 10 -16.92 -1.30 -10.59
C TRP A 10 -16.18 -0.03 -10.20
N ILE A 11 -14.98 0.15 -10.75
CA ILE A 11 -14.14 1.33 -10.57
C ILE A 11 -13.40 1.69 -11.86
N PHE A 12 -13.36 2.99 -12.16
CA PHE A 12 -12.59 3.54 -13.28
C PHE A 12 -11.41 4.34 -12.74
N PHE A 13 -10.22 4.09 -13.28
CA PHE A 13 -9.01 4.79 -12.87
C PHE A 13 -8.65 5.88 -13.89
N GLN A 14 -8.50 5.48 -15.15
CA GLN A 14 -8.11 6.32 -16.28
C GLN A 14 -8.62 5.70 -17.59
N LYS A 15 -8.38 6.37 -18.73
CA LYS A 15 -8.70 5.83 -20.06
C LYS A 15 -8.06 4.44 -20.23
N LYS A 16 -8.88 3.44 -20.61
CA LYS A 16 -8.49 2.01 -20.73
C LYS A 16 -8.02 1.35 -19.43
N GLN A 17 -8.25 1.98 -18.28
CA GLN A 17 -7.86 1.46 -16.97
C GLN A 17 -9.10 1.38 -16.06
N TYR A 18 -9.56 0.18 -15.78
CA TYR A 18 -10.76 -0.06 -14.98
C TYR A 18 -10.71 -1.43 -14.32
N GLY A 19 -11.58 -1.65 -13.35
CA GLY A 19 -11.75 -2.93 -12.69
C GLY A 19 -13.11 -3.05 -12.03
N GLY A 20 -13.38 -4.20 -11.45
CA GLY A 20 -14.63 -4.48 -10.75
C GLY A 20 -14.78 -5.96 -10.47
N CYS A 21 -15.86 -6.31 -9.80
CA CYS A 21 -16.21 -7.72 -9.58
C CYS A 21 -16.89 -8.26 -10.83
N LEU A 22 -16.34 -9.34 -11.40
CA LEU A 22 -16.84 -9.98 -12.60
C LEU A 22 -18.03 -10.89 -12.31
N HIS A 23 -19.09 -10.74 -13.12
CA HIS A 23 -20.28 -11.60 -13.10
C HIS A 23 -20.63 -12.01 -14.53
N GLU A 24 -20.81 -13.30 -14.78
CA GLU A 24 -21.08 -13.84 -16.12
C GLU A 24 -22.57 -14.13 -16.35
N HIS A 25 -23.26 -14.70 -15.36
CA HIS A 25 -24.67 -15.11 -15.49
C HIS A 25 -25.58 -14.45 -14.44
N PHE A 26 -25.09 -14.31 -13.22
CA PHE A 26 -25.81 -13.73 -12.09
C PHE A 26 -24.83 -12.99 -11.17
N VAL A 27 -25.35 -12.05 -10.39
CA VAL A 27 -24.53 -11.28 -9.44
C VAL A 27 -24.11 -12.18 -8.28
N LYS A 28 -22.80 -12.43 -8.17
CA LYS A 28 -22.21 -13.25 -7.11
C LYS A 28 -21.27 -12.38 -6.25
N LEU A 29 -21.80 -11.87 -5.13
CA LEU A 29 -21.01 -11.06 -4.20
C LEU A 29 -20.21 -11.89 -3.19
N VAL A 30 -20.62 -13.15 -2.98
CA VAL A 30 -19.85 -14.14 -2.21
C VAL A 30 -18.82 -14.77 -3.15
N ASP A 31 -17.55 -14.80 -2.73
CA ASP A 31 -16.40 -15.21 -3.57
C ASP A 31 -16.24 -14.38 -4.85
N ALA A 32 -16.42 -13.06 -4.72
CA ALA A 32 -16.28 -12.14 -5.82
C ALA A 32 -14.92 -12.27 -6.52
N VAL A 33 -14.92 -12.26 -7.85
CA VAL A 33 -13.69 -12.34 -8.66
C VAL A 33 -13.31 -10.94 -9.13
N LEU A 34 -12.15 -10.46 -8.70
CA LEU A 34 -11.64 -9.16 -9.11
C LEU A 34 -11.11 -9.23 -10.55
N PHE A 35 -11.74 -8.47 -11.43
CA PHE A 35 -11.26 -8.21 -12.78
C PHE A 35 -10.59 -6.85 -12.87
N LEU A 36 -9.48 -6.80 -13.58
CA LEU A 36 -8.67 -5.60 -13.76
C LEU A 36 -8.20 -5.51 -15.20
N LYS A 37 -8.26 -4.31 -15.77
CA LYS A 37 -7.77 -4.04 -17.13
C LYS A 37 -6.91 -2.79 -17.15
N GLY A 38 -5.76 -2.87 -17.81
CA GLY A 38 -4.87 -1.74 -18.10
C GLY A 38 -4.13 -1.14 -16.90
N VAL A 39 -4.52 -1.46 -15.67
CA VAL A 39 -3.89 -0.95 -14.45
C VAL A 39 -2.47 -1.49 -14.28
N LYS A 40 -1.60 -0.70 -13.64
CA LYS A 40 -0.20 -1.11 -13.37
C LYS A 40 -0.10 -2.36 -12.51
N MET A 41 -1.11 -2.63 -11.68
CA MET A 41 -1.18 -3.80 -10.78
C MET A 41 -1.07 -5.15 -11.52
N ILE A 42 -1.65 -5.27 -12.71
CA ILE A 42 -1.57 -6.52 -13.50
C ILE A 42 -0.28 -6.63 -14.31
N LYS A 43 0.57 -5.60 -14.34
CA LYS A 43 1.82 -5.63 -15.11
C LYS A 43 2.86 -6.50 -14.39
N ARG A 44 3.65 -7.25 -15.18
CA ARG A 44 4.70 -8.14 -14.65
C ARG A 44 5.80 -7.38 -13.90
N ASN A 45 6.11 -6.16 -14.34
CA ASN A 45 7.17 -5.33 -13.77
C ASN A 45 6.75 -4.48 -12.56
N ALA A 46 5.48 -4.54 -12.13
CA ALA A 46 5.06 -3.85 -10.91
C ALA A 46 5.60 -4.59 -9.68
N SER A 47 6.08 -3.83 -8.70
CA SER A 47 6.62 -4.37 -7.45
C SER A 47 5.54 -5.12 -6.67
N LYS A 48 5.96 -6.09 -5.87
CA LYS A 48 5.05 -6.82 -4.97
C LYS A 48 4.33 -5.84 -4.05
N PHE A 49 5.06 -4.90 -3.44
CA PHE A 49 4.51 -3.79 -2.68
C PHE A 49 3.35 -3.08 -3.39
N TYR A 50 3.56 -2.62 -4.64
CA TYR A 50 2.55 -1.89 -5.39
C TYR A 50 1.31 -2.75 -5.59
N LYS A 51 1.48 -4.01 -5.99
CA LYS A 51 0.36 -4.93 -6.23
C LYS A 51 -0.45 -5.17 -4.96
N THR A 52 0.22 -5.53 -3.87
CA THR A 52 -0.42 -5.85 -2.60
C THR A 52 -1.23 -4.66 -2.06
N ILE A 53 -0.66 -3.46 -2.06
CA ILE A 53 -1.34 -2.28 -1.49
C ILE A 53 -2.42 -1.76 -2.43
N ALA A 54 -2.14 -1.68 -3.73
CA ALA A 54 -3.16 -1.25 -4.69
C ALA A 54 -4.35 -2.22 -4.71
N GLU A 55 -4.11 -3.53 -4.58
CA GLU A 55 -5.18 -4.53 -4.51
C GLU A 55 -6.05 -4.32 -3.26
N SER A 56 -5.43 -4.08 -2.11
CA SER A 56 -6.13 -3.78 -0.86
C SER A 56 -6.98 -2.50 -0.97
N ILE A 57 -6.46 -1.43 -1.57
CA ILE A 57 -7.22 -0.19 -1.84
C ILE A 57 -8.42 -0.49 -2.75
N VAL A 58 -8.22 -1.26 -3.83
CA VAL A 58 -9.28 -1.57 -4.79
C VAL A 58 -10.38 -2.44 -4.18
N TRP A 59 -10.05 -3.47 -3.42
CA TRP A 59 -11.05 -4.28 -2.72
C TRP A 59 -11.90 -3.43 -1.77
N ARG A 60 -11.25 -2.59 -0.96
CA ARG A 60 -11.95 -1.68 -0.04
C ARG A 60 -12.83 -0.67 -0.78
N ALA A 61 -12.35 -0.15 -1.91
CA ALA A 61 -13.12 0.75 -2.77
C ALA A 61 -14.37 0.09 -3.36
N LEU A 62 -14.29 -1.20 -3.64
CA LEU A 62 -15.40 -2.03 -4.10
C LEU A 62 -16.31 -2.46 -2.93
N GLY A 63 -16.07 -1.99 -1.71
CA GLY A 63 -16.90 -2.28 -0.54
C GLY A 63 -16.56 -3.60 0.16
N PHE A 64 -15.39 -4.19 -0.10
CA PHE A 64 -14.96 -5.43 0.54
C PHE A 64 -13.93 -5.18 1.64
N ASP A 65 -13.97 -5.98 2.70
CA ASP A 65 -12.91 -6.00 3.73
C ASP A 65 -11.70 -6.83 3.29
N GLU A 66 -10.75 -7.02 4.21
CA GLU A 66 -9.51 -7.76 3.95
C GLU A 66 -9.75 -9.26 3.72
N GLN A 67 -10.83 -9.79 4.29
CA GLN A 67 -11.31 -11.15 4.11
C GLN A 67 -12.18 -11.29 2.85
N LYS A 68 -12.28 -10.23 2.05
CA LYS A 68 -13.10 -10.14 0.83
C LYS A 68 -14.58 -10.39 1.10
N GLN A 69 -15.06 -9.98 2.28
CA GLN A 69 -16.46 -9.97 2.63
C GLN A 69 -17.07 -8.59 2.39
N LEU A 70 -18.34 -8.56 1.99
CA LEU A 70 -19.02 -7.31 1.70
C LEU A 70 -19.22 -6.51 2.99
N THR A 71 -18.92 -5.22 2.94
CA THR A 71 -19.09 -4.30 4.05
C THR A 71 -20.17 -3.27 3.74
N ASN A 72 -21.01 -2.98 4.72
CA ASN A 72 -22.06 -1.95 4.61
C ASN A 72 -21.54 -0.54 4.96
N LYS A 73 -20.23 -0.38 5.20
CA LYS A 73 -19.65 0.89 5.60
C LYS A 73 -19.41 1.74 4.37
N LYS A 74 -20.13 2.86 4.27
CA LYS A 74 -19.81 3.90 3.30
C LYS A 74 -18.55 4.64 3.78
N ILE A 75 -17.42 4.36 3.14
CA ILE A 75 -16.13 4.99 3.45
C ILE A 75 -15.78 5.95 2.31
N ASP A 76 -15.31 7.14 2.66
CA ASP A 76 -14.81 8.09 1.67
C ASP A 76 -13.61 7.49 0.90
N PRO A 77 -13.58 7.58 -0.45
CA PRO A 77 -12.49 7.05 -1.26
C PRO A 77 -11.09 7.51 -0.83
N LYS A 78 -10.93 8.74 -0.34
CA LYS A 78 -9.64 9.23 0.15
C LYS A 78 -9.26 8.56 1.47
N GLN A 79 -10.23 8.40 2.37
CA GLN A 79 -10.02 7.71 3.64
C GLN A 79 -9.60 6.24 3.43
N ILE A 80 -10.15 5.55 2.44
CA ILE A 80 -9.71 4.19 2.08
C ILE A 80 -8.20 4.14 1.79
N VAL A 81 -7.70 5.12 1.03
CA VAL A 81 -6.26 5.21 0.73
C VAL A 81 -5.49 5.46 2.01
N PHE A 82 -5.83 6.49 2.78
CA PHE A 82 -5.10 6.85 4.00
C PHE A 82 -5.10 5.76 5.07
N ASP A 83 -6.24 5.13 5.34
CA ASP A 83 -6.33 4.00 6.27
C ASP A 83 -5.42 2.85 5.84
N THR A 84 -5.43 2.53 4.54
CA THR A 84 -4.59 1.47 3.99
C THR A 84 -3.12 1.85 4.16
N LEU A 85 -2.73 3.08 3.81
CA LEU A 85 -1.37 3.56 4.00
C LEU A 85 -0.93 3.51 5.47
N SER A 86 -1.76 3.98 6.40
CA SER A 86 -1.48 3.95 7.84
C SER A 86 -1.21 2.54 8.35
N LYS A 87 -1.99 1.55 7.91
CA LYS A 87 -1.75 0.14 8.24
C LYS A 87 -0.34 -0.30 7.82
N TYR A 88 0.05 0.00 6.59
CA TYR A 88 1.36 -0.41 6.07
C TYR A 88 2.54 0.41 6.63
N ILE A 89 2.30 1.65 7.06
CA ILE A 89 3.33 2.47 7.73
C ILE A 89 3.63 1.87 9.12
N SER A 90 2.58 1.55 9.88
CA SER A 90 2.66 1.15 11.29
C SER A 90 3.17 -0.28 11.49
N GLN A 91 2.94 -1.16 10.52
CA GLN A 91 3.34 -2.56 10.60
C GLN A 91 4.78 -2.79 10.12
N GLN A 92 5.45 -3.78 10.73
CA GLN A 92 6.67 -4.36 10.20
C GLN A 92 6.30 -5.34 9.08
N HIS A 93 7.05 -5.31 7.99
CA HIS A 93 6.79 -6.12 6.80
C HIS A 93 8.04 -6.89 6.40
N ASP A 94 7.85 -8.08 5.85
CA ASP A 94 8.91 -8.87 5.25
C ASP A 94 9.62 -8.08 4.13
N LEU A 95 10.96 -8.15 4.10
CA LEU A 95 11.81 -7.59 3.07
C LEU A 95 11.31 -7.97 1.66
N LYS A 96 10.79 -9.20 1.48
CA LYS A 96 10.24 -9.69 0.20
C LYS A 96 9.16 -8.78 -0.40
N LEU A 97 8.45 -8.00 0.42
CA LEU A 97 7.45 -7.04 -0.06
C LEU A 97 8.09 -5.92 -0.88
N PHE A 98 9.29 -5.49 -0.50
CA PHE A 98 9.99 -4.33 -1.05
C PHE A 98 11.01 -4.68 -2.15
N VAL A 99 11.22 -5.97 -2.42
CA VAL A 99 12.17 -6.42 -3.44
C VAL A 99 11.75 -5.92 -4.83
N LEU A 100 12.71 -5.26 -5.48
CA LEU A 100 12.66 -4.84 -6.87
C LEU A 100 13.65 -5.66 -7.68
N ASN A 101 13.48 -5.67 -9.00
CA ASN A 101 14.45 -6.27 -9.91
C ASN A 101 14.87 -5.28 -11.00
N ALA A 102 16.13 -5.39 -11.41
CA ALA A 102 16.67 -4.63 -12.53
C ALA A 102 17.66 -5.49 -13.31
N LYS A 103 17.71 -5.27 -14.62
CA LYS A 103 18.67 -5.91 -15.51
C LYS A 103 19.87 -4.99 -15.71
N TYR A 104 21.07 -5.47 -15.40
CA TYR A 104 22.29 -4.77 -15.78
C TYR A 104 22.59 -5.07 -17.24
N ASN A 105 22.67 -4.04 -18.08
CA ASN A 105 23.11 -4.18 -19.46
C ASN A 105 24.08 -3.06 -19.76
N LEU A 106 25.24 -3.33 -20.35
CA LEU A 106 26.18 -2.29 -20.76
C LEU A 106 25.70 -1.50 -22.00
N SER A 107 24.87 -2.13 -22.84
CA SER A 107 24.70 -1.78 -24.25
C SER A 107 23.33 -1.18 -24.65
N LYS A 108 22.32 -1.16 -23.76
CA LYS A 108 20.95 -0.80 -24.16
C LYS A 108 20.52 0.57 -23.63
N LYS A 109 20.65 1.61 -24.46
CA LYS A 109 19.75 2.77 -24.41
C LYS A 109 18.37 2.39 -24.96
N PRO A 110 17.28 3.00 -24.45
CA PRO A 110 16.01 3.02 -25.17
C PRO A 110 16.23 3.80 -26.46
N VAL A 111 16.13 3.14 -27.61
CA VAL A 111 16.14 3.81 -28.91
C VAL A 111 14.79 4.48 -29.10
N SER A 112 14.75 5.77 -29.47
CA SER A 112 13.47 6.41 -29.78
C SER A 112 12.86 5.74 -31.02
N VAL A 113 11.52 5.73 -31.14
CA VAL A 113 10.87 5.14 -32.33
C VAL A 113 11.40 5.79 -33.61
N LYS A 114 11.67 7.10 -33.56
CA LYS A 114 12.24 7.86 -34.68
C LYS A 114 13.66 7.40 -35.02
N ASP A 115 14.51 7.20 -34.02
CA ASP A 115 15.90 6.75 -34.23
C ASP A 115 15.95 5.28 -34.67
N PHE A 116 15.00 4.44 -34.23
CA PHE A 116 14.88 3.05 -34.65
C PHE A 116 14.58 2.95 -36.15
N PHE A 117 13.67 3.80 -36.67
CA PHE A 117 13.38 3.86 -38.09
C PHE A 117 14.53 4.45 -38.92
N ASN A 118 15.34 5.33 -38.34
CA ASN A 118 16.38 6.08 -39.05
C ASN A 118 17.79 5.47 -38.98
N SER A 119 18.05 4.47 -38.13
CA SER A 119 19.42 3.99 -37.88
C SER A 119 19.75 2.68 -38.60
N LYS A 120 20.79 2.71 -39.44
CA LYS A 120 21.48 1.48 -39.89
C LYS A 120 22.49 0.97 -38.85
N HIS A 121 23.05 1.83 -38.00
CA HIS A 121 23.89 1.44 -36.86
C HIS A 121 23.74 2.50 -35.75
N VAL A 122 23.10 2.15 -34.63
CA VAL A 122 23.19 2.96 -33.40
C VAL A 122 24.39 2.43 -32.63
N GLU A 123 25.39 3.28 -32.42
CA GLU A 123 26.50 2.99 -31.51
C GLU A 123 25.95 2.71 -30.11
N GLN A 124 26.27 1.51 -29.62
CA GLN A 124 25.83 1.00 -28.33
C GLN A 124 26.46 1.84 -27.21
N SER A 125 25.68 2.74 -26.60
CA SER A 125 26.11 3.53 -25.46
C SER A 125 25.17 3.38 -24.26
N SER A 126 25.80 3.15 -23.11
CA SER A 126 25.37 3.07 -21.70
C SER A 126 23.94 2.58 -21.37
N GLY A 127 23.89 1.51 -20.57
CA GLY A 127 22.67 0.93 -19.99
C GLY A 127 21.81 1.85 -19.14
N ASN A 128 20.77 1.27 -18.53
CA ASN A 128 19.88 1.96 -17.60
C ASN A 128 20.70 2.76 -16.56
N LYS A 129 20.64 4.09 -16.63
CA LYS A 129 21.43 5.02 -15.82
C LYS A 129 21.37 4.71 -14.32
N ILE A 130 20.19 4.33 -13.82
CA ILE A 130 20.00 3.96 -12.40
C ILE A 130 20.87 2.76 -12.03
N VAL A 131 20.88 1.73 -12.89
CA VAL A 131 21.68 0.52 -12.67
C VAL A 131 23.15 0.79 -12.88
N MET A 132 23.52 1.64 -13.85
CA MET A 132 24.91 2.06 -14.05
C MET A 132 25.45 2.81 -12.84
N ASP A 133 24.66 3.73 -12.27
CA ASP A 133 25.04 4.50 -11.07
C ASP A 133 25.21 3.57 -9.85
N PHE A 134 24.39 2.52 -9.76
CA PHE A 134 24.51 1.49 -8.74
C PHE A 134 25.79 0.66 -8.89
N VAL A 135 26.07 0.16 -10.10
CA VAL A 135 27.30 -0.61 -10.39
C VAL A 135 28.53 0.25 -10.12
N THR A 136 28.53 1.50 -10.58
CA THR A 136 29.64 2.45 -10.34
C THR A 136 29.88 2.67 -8.85
N LYS A 137 28.81 2.74 -8.04
CA LYS A 137 28.93 2.83 -6.58
C LYS A 137 29.57 1.56 -6.01
N ARG A 138 29.13 0.38 -6.41
CA ARG A 138 29.67 -0.90 -5.90
C ARG A 138 31.14 -1.09 -6.26
N ASN A 139 31.54 -0.77 -7.48
CA ASN A 139 32.95 -0.86 -7.89
C ASN A 139 33.84 0.07 -7.04
N LYS A 140 33.35 1.27 -6.69
CA LYS A 140 34.06 2.17 -5.75
C LYS A 140 34.14 1.61 -4.32
N GLU A 141 33.19 0.77 -3.92
CA GLU A 141 33.19 0.05 -2.65
C GLU A 141 34.03 -1.25 -2.72
N GLY A 142 34.71 -1.51 -3.83
CA GLY A 142 35.52 -2.72 -4.05
C GLY A 142 34.71 -3.99 -4.33
N LYS A 143 33.41 -3.85 -4.66
CA LYS A 143 32.50 -4.96 -4.94
C LYS A 143 32.19 -5.06 -6.43
N GLU A 144 33.07 -5.74 -7.17
CA GLU A 144 32.91 -6.00 -8.62
C GLU A 144 32.19 -7.33 -8.89
N ASP A 145 31.03 -7.52 -8.26
CA ASP A 145 30.30 -8.79 -8.22
C ASP A 145 29.10 -8.85 -9.19
N LEU A 146 28.90 -7.81 -10.01
CA LEU A 146 27.78 -7.69 -10.93
C LEU A 146 28.20 -7.92 -12.38
N GLU A 147 27.72 -9.01 -12.95
CA GLU A 147 27.87 -9.35 -14.36
C GLU A 147 26.79 -8.70 -15.27
N PRO A 148 27.19 -8.11 -16.42
CA PRO A 148 26.24 -7.65 -17.43
C PRO A 148 25.36 -8.80 -17.96
N GLY A 149 24.10 -8.50 -18.25
CA GLY A 149 23.13 -9.44 -18.82
C GLY A 149 22.24 -10.14 -17.78
N HIS A 150 22.58 -10.07 -16.49
CA HIS A 150 21.84 -10.69 -15.40
C HIS A 150 20.81 -9.75 -14.75
N PHE A 151 19.80 -10.36 -14.12
CA PHE A 151 18.84 -9.67 -13.26
C PHE A 151 19.31 -9.70 -11.82
N TYR A 152 19.19 -8.56 -11.15
CA TYR A 152 19.55 -8.38 -9.75
C TYR A 152 18.33 -7.99 -8.94
N TYR A 153 18.27 -8.53 -7.73
CA TYR A 153 17.23 -8.23 -6.76
C TYR A 153 17.77 -7.24 -5.74
N TYR A 154 17.04 -6.15 -5.54
CA TYR A 154 17.50 -5.04 -4.70
C TYR A 154 16.35 -4.41 -3.93
N VAL A 155 16.70 -3.66 -2.90
CA VAL A 155 15.81 -2.77 -2.16
C VAL A 155 16.41 -1.37 -2.08
N LEU A 156 15.60 -0.39 -1.69
CA LEU A 156 16.03 0.99 -1.51
C LEU A 156 16.14 1.31 -0.03
N THR A 157 17.31 1.81 0.39
CA THR A 157 17.64 1.96 1.83
C THR A 157 17.89 3.40 2.28
N HIS A 158 17.93 4.36 1.37
CA HIS A 158 18.32 5.73 1.69
C HIS A 158 17.13 6.69 1.67
N GLN A 159 16.79 7.29 2.81
CA GLN A 159 15.61 8.15 2.94
C GLN A 159 15.77 9.54 2.29
N ASP A 160 17.00 10.06 2.16
CA ASP A 160 17.21 11.38 1.55
C ASP A 160 16.69 11.43 0.09
N PRO A 161 15.71 12.28 -0.22
CA PRO A 161 15.17 12.41 -1.58
C PRO A 161 16.18 12.97 -2.59
N LYS A 162 17.24 13.67 -2.15
CA LYS A 162 18.26 14.26 -3.02
C LYS A 162 19.22 13.23 -3.60
N VAL A 163 19.37 12.08 -2.94
CA VAL A 163 20.26 11.02 -3.38
C VAL A 163 19.66 10.31 -4.60
N ASN A 164 20.47 10.16 -5.66
CA ASN A 164 20.10 9.42 -6.85
C ASN A 164 19.68 7.98 -6.49
N ILE A 165 18.56 7.51 -7.08
CA ILE A 165 17.99 6.17 -6.87
C ILE A 165 19.06 5.07 -7.00
N GLY A 166 19.95 5.13 -7.98
CA GLY A 166 21.02 4.13 -8.17
C GLY A 166 21.92 4.01 -6.95
N ARG A 167 22.17 5.10 -6.23
CA ARG A 167 22.96 5.09 -4.99
C ARG A 167 22.17 4.61 -3.78
N LYS A 168 20.84 4.67 -3.84
CA LYS A 168 19.94 4.14 -2.80
C LYS A 168 19.77 2.62 -2.87
N MET A 169 20.11 2.01 -4.01
CA MET A 169 20.01 0.58 -4.23
C MET A 169 20.99 -0.18 -3.33
N ARG A 170 20.49 -1.29 -2.77
CA ARG A 170 21.26 -2.30 -2.04
C ARG A 170 20.78 -3.68 -2.48
N LEU A 171 21.70 -4.61 -2.76
CA LEU A 171 21.32 -5.99 -3.08
C LEU A 171 20.61 -6.64 -1.90
N VAL A 172 19.67 -7.54 -2.19
CA VAL A 172 19.00 -8.32 -1.15
C VAL A 172 20.00 -9.20 -0.37
N SER A 173 21.05 -9.70 -1.03
CA SER A 173 22.14 -10.46 -0.39
C SER A 173 22.94 -9.65 0.63
N ASP A 174 23.01 -8.34 0.43
CA ASP A 174 23.82 -7.42 1.24
C ASP A 174 22.97 -6.70 2.29
N PHE A 175 21.68 -7.01 2.37
CA PHE A 175 20.75 -6.35 3.28
C PHE A 175 20.94 -6.88 4.70
N ILE A 176 21.14 -5.98 5.65
CA ILE A 176 21.27 -6.29 7.07
C ILE A 176 20.04 -5.75 7.79
N GLU A 177 19.57 -6.39 8.86
CA GLU A 177 18.35 -5.99 9.58
C GLU A 177 18.37 -4.55 10.12
N THR A 178 19.56 -3.97 10.33
CA THR A 178 19.74 -2.57 10.72
C THR A 178 19.44 -1.58 9.60
N ASP A 179 19.37 -2.03 8.34
CA ASP A 179 19.10 -1.17 7.20
C ASP A 179 17.64 -0.71 7.19
N ALA A 180 17.43 0.60 7.23
CA ALA A 180 16.10 1.17 7.06
C ALA A 180 15.71 1.18 5.58
N ILE A 181 14.54 0.63 5.25
CA ILE A 181 13.97 0.71 3.89
C ILE A 181 13.42 2.13 3.66
N ASP A 182 13.66 2.71 2.48
CA ASP A 182 13.03 3.97 2.03
C ASP A 182 11.55 3.73 1.69
N LYS A 183 10.72 3.49 2.71
CA LYS A 183 9.28 3.20 2.56
C LYS A 183 8.57 4.30 1.76
N LEU A 184 8.97 5.57 1.91
CA LEU A 184 8.35 6.70 1.23
C LEU A 184 8.44 6.55 -0.30
N TYR A 185 9.57 6.09 -0.83
CA TYR A 185 9.70 5.81 -2.27
C TYR A 185 8.60 4.84 -2.75
N TYR A 186 8.39 3.75 -2.00
CA TYR A 186 7.40 2.74 -2.36
C TYR A 186 5.98 3.30 -2.29
N PHE A 187 5.65 4.07 -1.25
CA PHE A 187 4.34 4.71 -1.16
C PHE A 187 4.09 5.71 -2.29
N LYS A 188 5.07 6.54 -2.65
CA LYS A 188 4.97 7.46 -3.79
C LYS A 188 4.70 6.74 -5.11
N SER A 189 5.13 5.49 -5.25
CA SER A 189 4.86 4.69 -6.45
C SER A 189 3.36 4.40 -6.68
N LEU A 190 2.51 4.56 -5.66
CA LEU A 190 1.06 4.36 -5.70
C LEU A 190 0.30 5.54 -6.32
N LYS A 191 0.95 6.68 -6.59
CA LYS A 191 0.30 7.89 -7.12
C LYS A 191 -0.63 7.63 -8.30
N ASP A 192 -0.25 6.70 -9.19
CA ASP A 192 -1.01 6.36 -10.39
C ASP A 192 -2.38 5.74 -10.07
N ILE A 193 -2.48 4.91 -9.02
CA ILE A 193 -3.77 4.31 -8.62
C ILE A 193 -4.59 5.32 -7.81
N CYS A 194 -3.90 6.11 -6.97
CA CYS A 194 -4.51 7.06 -6.04
C CYS A 194 -5.14 8.29 -6.73
N THR A 195 -4.78 8.60 -7.99
CA THR A 195 -5.35 9.76 -8.71
C THR A 195 -6.88 9.73 -8.77
N SER A 196 -7.46 8.55 -8.97
CA SER A 196 -8.92 8.37 -9.05
C SER A 196 -9.61 8.60 -7.70
N PHE A 197 -8.99 8.12 -6.62
CA PHE A 197 -9.48 8.26 -5.25
C PHE A 197 -9.41 9.71 -4.75
N PHE A 198 -8.31 10.40 -5.08
CA PHE A 198 -8.12 11.79 -4.67
C PHE A 198 -8.74 12.81 -5.63
N ALA A 199 -9.22 12.36 -6.79
CA ALA A 199 -9.70 13.20 -7.89
C ALA A 199 -8.69 14.30 -8.28
N CYS A 200 -7.42 13.92 -8.44
CA CYS A 200 -6.33 14.87 -8.69
C CYS A 200 -5.27 14.33 -9.67
N THR A 201 -4.27 15.14 -9.98
CA THR A 201 -3.16 14.72 -10.84
C THR A 201 -2.22 13.75 -10.12
N ALA A 202 -1.42 12.99 -10.86
CA ALA A 202 -0.46 12.06 -10.26
C ALA A 202 0.59 12.79 -9.38
N LYS A 203 0.94 14.02 -9.74
CA LYS A 203 1.86 14.84 -8.93
C LYS A 203 1.21 15.26 -7.61
N ASP A 204 -0.06 15.63 -7.63
CA ASP A 204 -0.77 16.03 -6.42
C ASP A 204 -1.10 14.84 -5.52
N ALA A 205 -1.43 13.69 -6.11
CA ALA A 205 -1.56 12.43 -5.38
C ALA A 205 -0.25 12.05 -4.67
N GLU A 206 0.89 12.18 -5.36
CA GLU A 206 2.21 11.94 -4.76
C GLU A 206 2.48 12.89 -3.57
N LYS A 207 2.14 14.17 -3.70
CA LYS A 207 2.27 15.16 -2.61
C LYS A 207 1.37 14.82 -1.42
N GLN A 208 0.12 14.41 -1.65
CA GLN A 208 -0.80 14.02 -0.57
C GLN A 208 -0.28 12.78 0.18
N ILE A 209 0.21 11.77 -0.55
CA ILE A 209 0.84 10.58 0.05
C ILE A 209 2.07 10.97 0.87
N GLU A 210 2.91 11.87 0.36
CA GLU A 210 4.11 12.33 1.07
C GLU A 210 3.77 13.11 2.33
N ALA A 211 2.81 14.03 2.26
CA ALA A 211 2.36 14.82 3.40
C ALA A 211 1.82 13.90 4.52
N PHE A 212 0.95 12.96 4.15
CA PHE A 212 0.39 11.97 5.07
C PHE A 212 1.48 11.10 5.72
N ASN A 213 2.44 10.62 4.93
CA ASN A 213 3.52 9.79 5.47
C ASN A 213 4.39 10.56 6.49
N LYS A 214 4.68 11.84 6.21
CA LYS A 214 5.41 12.71 7.16
C LYS A 214 4.62 12.92 8.44
N GLU A 215 3.33 13.20 8.34
CA GLU A 215 2.44 13.37 9.51
C GLU A 215 2.44 12.13 10.40
N GLN A 216 2.22 10.94 9.81
CA GLN A 216 2.23 9.68 10.54
C GLN A 216 3.59 9.42 11.21
N THR A 217 4.68 9.60 10.46
CA THR A 217 6.04 9.40 10.99
C THR A 217 6.35 10.37 12.14
N ASN A 218 5.87 11.62 12.07
CA ASN A 218 6.05 12.60 13.14
C ASN A 218 5.21 12.26 14.38
N SER A 219 3.97 11.81 14.20
CA SER A 219 3.10 11.37 15.30
C SER A 219 3.72 10.19 16.07
N PHE A 220 4.29 9.20 15.37
CA PHE A 220 5.01 8.09 16.02
C PHE A 220 6.24 8.57 16.80
N LYS A 221 7.00 9.54 16.29
CA LYS A 221 8.15 10.11 17.00
C LYS A 221 7.73 10.83 18.28
N GLN A 222 6.65 11.59 18.25
CA GLN A 222 6.11 12.28 19.43
C GLN A 222 5.64 11.29 20.50
N LEU A 223 4.88 10.26 20.12
CA LEU A 223 4.45 9.19 21.04
C LEU A 223 5.63 8.46 21.70
N THR A 224 6.75 8.32 20.99
CA THR A 224 7.97 7.70 21.53
C THR A 224 8.70 8.61 22.51
N LEU A 225 8.65 9.93 22.31
CA LEU A 225 9.27 10.94 23.20
C LEU A 225 8.45 11.16 24.48
N ASP A 226 7.13 11.07 24.40
CA ASP A 226 6.23 11.19 25.55
C ASP A 226 6.29 9.94 26.46
N PHE A 227 6.70 8.79 25.91
CA PHE A 227 7.02 7.56 26.65
C PHE A 227 8.48 7.54 27.11
N ASN A 228 8.91 8.56 27.85
CA ASN A 228 10.20 8.52 28.54
C ASN A 228 10.01 8.02 29.98
N PRO A 229 10.42 6.77 30.34
CA PRO A 229 10.24 6.22 31.69
C PRO A 229 11.12 6.88 32.76
N SER A 230 11.93 7.89 32.39
CA SER A 230 12.82 8.62 33.31
C SER A 230 12.24 9.97 33.75
N SER A 231 10.98 10.00 34.21
CA SER A 231 10.49 11.11 35.04
C SER A 231 10.15 10.59 36.43
N PRO A 232 10.73 11.15 37.50
CA PRO A 232 10.48 10.65 38.85
C PRO A 232 9.02 10.95 39.24
N LEU A 233 8.31 9.90 39.66
CA LEU A 233 7.01 9.96 40.32
C LEU A 233 7.05 10.99 41.46
N LYS A 234 6.57 12.21 41.20
CA LYS A 234 6.22 13.15 42.26
C LYS A 234 4.94 12.65 42.92
N LYS A 235 5.10 11.87 43.98
CA LYS A 235 4.10 11.73 45.04
C LYS A 235 3.69 13.13 45.49
N LYS A 236 2.40 13.47 45.32
CA LYS A 236 1.78 14.56 46.05
C LYS A 236 0.71 13.95 46.94
N ASN A 237 1.08 13.72 48.20
CA ASN A 237 0.16 13.50 49.31
C ASN A 237 -0.26 14.87 49.87
N SER A 238 -1.56 15.08 50.07
CA SER A 238 -2.18 15.81 51.20
C SER A 238 -3.71 15.92 50.93
N THR A 239 -4.54 15.05 51.51
CA THR A 239 -5.46 15.31 52.67
C THR A 239 -6.50 16.42 52.39
N ASP A 240 -7.70 16.10 51.88
CA ASP A 240 -8.98 15.71 52.55
C ASP A 240 -9.86 16.92 52.96
N PRO A 241 -11.22 16.83 53.10
CA PRO A 241 -12.08 15.64 53.16
C PRO A 241 -13.43 15.65 52.35
N ILE A 242 -13.96 14.45 52.12
CA ILE A 242 -15.36 13.97 52.24
C ILE A 242 -16.52 14.85 51.72
N SER A 243 -17.29 14.33 50.75
CA SER A 243 -18.74 14.13 50.96
C SER A 243 -19.25 12.87 50.25
N ILE A 244 -19.80 11.97 51.06
CA ILE A 244 -20.56 10.79 50.68
C ILE A 244 -22.03 11.20 50.65
N GLN A 245 -22.73 10.95 49.54
CA GLN A 245 -24.16 10.66 49.62
C GLN A 245 -24.48 9.37 48.85
N LYS A 246 -24.71 8.33 49.65
CA LYS A 246 -25.54 7.16 49.33
C LYS A 246 -27.02 7.59 49.33
N ARG A 247 -27.80 7.08 48.38
CA ARG A 247 -29.14 6.48 48.61
C ARG A 247 -29.58 5.72 47.36
N THR A 248 -29.56 4.38 47.40
CA THR A 248 -30.70 3.43 47.56
C THR A 248 -31.56 3.29 46.30
N LYS A 249 -31.49 2.15 45.58
CA LYS A 249 -32.20 0.86 45.80
C LYS A 249 -33.73 0.95 45.68
N PHE A 250 -34.26 0.31 44.63
CA PHE A 250 -35.43 -0.59 44.53
C PHE A 250 -35.23 -1.32 43.17
N ALA A 251 -34.97 -2.64 43.01
CA ALA A 251 -35.66 -3.87 43.44
C ALA A 251 -37.18 -3.79 43.22
N SER A 252 -37.90 -4.71 42.57
CA SER A 252 -37.61 -5.98 41.88
C SER A 252 -38.96 -6.56 41.41
N SER A 253 -38.89 -7.68 40.67
CA SER A 253 -39.91 -8.75 40.52
C SER A 253 -40.74 -8.68 39.22
N ASN A 254 -40.54 -9.63 38.30
CA ASN A 254 -41.09 -11.01 38.24
C ASN A 254 -42.58 -10.98 37.89
N ASN A 255 -43.20 -11.85 37.10
CA ASN A 255 -42.90 -13.13 36.44
C ASN A 255 -44.02 -13.30 35.39
N GLY A 256 -43.90 -14.25 34.46
CA GLY A 256 -45.09 -14.74 33.76
C GLY A 256 -44.81 -15.53 32.49
N GLU A 257 -44.62 -16.83 32.65
CA GLU A 257 -44.81 -17.83 31.60
C GLU A 257 -46.21 -17.74 30.99
N SER A 258 -46.34 -18.03 29.69
CA SER A 258 -47.35 -18.98 29.21
C SER A 258 -47.09 -19.40 27.77
N SER A 259 -46.99 -20.71 27.60
CA SER A 259 -47.11 -21.44 26.34
C SER A 259 -48.46 -21.25 25.65
N SER A 260 -48.49 -21.28 24.31
CA SER A 260 -49.59 -21.92 23.58
C SER A 260 -49.19 -22.31 22.15
N LYS A 261 -49.44 -23.58 21.84
CA LYS A 261 -49.41 -24.23 20.53
C LYS A 261 -50.64 -23.85 19.68
N THR A 262 -50.47 -23.73 18.35
CA THR A 262 -51.41 -24.15 17.27
C THR A 262 -50.71 -23.91 15.91
N LYS A 263 -50.26 -24.95 15.17
CA LYS A 263 -50.95 -25.74 14.12
C LYS A 263 -51.38 -25.00 12.84
N GLU A 264 -50.79 -25.46 11.72
CA GLU A 264 -51.36 -25.72 10.36
C GLU A 264 -52.03 -24.59 9.56
N ASN A 265 -51.47 -24.24 8.39
CA ASN A 265 -51.88 -24.82 7.09
C ASN A 265 -51.16 -24.19 5.87
N ILE A 266 -50.86 -25.08 4.90
CA ILE A 266 -50.43 -24.84 3.51
C ILE A 266 -51.71 -24.73 2.65
N PRO A 267 -51.74 -23.95 1.56
CA PRO A 267 -51.51 -24.50 0.21
C PRO A 267 -50.29 -23.89 -0.52
#